data_AF-A0A174V4S5-F1
#
_entry.id   AF-A0A174V4S5-F1
#
_cell.length_a   1.000
_cell.length_b   1.000
_cell.length_c   1.000
_cell.angle_alpha   90.00
_cell.angle_beta   90.00
_cell.angle_gamma   90.00
#
_symmetry.space_group_name_H-M   'P 1'
#
loop_
_entity.id
_entity.type
_entity.pdbx_description
1 polymer ?
#
loop_
_entity_poly.entity_id
_entity_poly.type
_entity_poly.pdbx_seq_one_letter_code
_entity_poly.pdbx_strand_id
1 'polypeptide(L)'
;MTIEINLSELGKVQYLTEVLPEIPTNTILYKKLTGLGATYGEITAKRNSIIIEPNVPVIIGKCNDPKHKDDNLFGVYEGVYTDDIVNYLEKSKKKYYKILTTPESFQKVKDAFEELEMSAHCSCFLLFDECHKLVKDADYRSDITLPIDDFFKFDQKALVSATPIELNDPRFKEQNFQTIEIQPTFDYKKEIWLHHTNNTLQAFKDTLSKLNNEEAAPLPICVFINSTDIIYSLMKQLDLLEDSAVFCAPKSVDKLGRNKFTNAYEQCSIDKMKRYNFFTSRFFNAVDIELEQKPHVIMLTDVYFAEHTMIDPYTDAIQMVGRFRNGVSSITHISNVKEGIPQRTKEEIKGYIVCSKEIYRTMKNFYDCAADRASRDAYRAALESLPFNKMLDRNGRENWFAIDNYIDEELMKNYYYDKGSLNEAYDNCYSFISYQHGFYYSIGDFERLKRENKSQSIKDKRKEIVRQLEMLGNCATEMELEYKRDLIAADSFIVEAYDTVGKEVIEQLKYSKKKITEAMIQKQYSEKATGTEVIRLIKNSFTVGQKYTRKYIKEEIKRIYALLNIHPPKAITSKTISDFFMVSECKVRGERCYLLIEEIL
;
A
#
# COMPACT_ATOMS: atom_id res chain seq x y z
N MET A 1 8.73 -5.04 -34.72
CA MET A 1 10.14 -5.33 -35.10
C MET A 1 10.88 -5.72 -33.83
N THR A 2 11.76 -6.71 -33.90
CA THR A 2 12.58 -7.13 -32.75
C THR A 2 14.04 -6.86 -33.07
N ILE A 3 14.77 -6.26 -32.14
CA ILE A 3 16.20 -6.00 -32.23
C ILE A 3 16.88 -6.74 -31.09
N GLU A 4 17.87 -7.54 -31.43
CA GLU A 4 18.63 -8.31 -30.45
C GLU A 4 19.70 -7.44 -29.78
N ILE A 5 19.91 -7.68 -28.47
CA ILE A 5 20.98 -7.06 -27.70
C ILE A 5 21.83 -8.15 -27.04
N ASN A 6 23.15 -8.04 -27.21
CA ASN A 6 24.10 -9.07 -26.82
C ASN A 6 24.97 -8.62 -25.63
N LEU A 7 25.70 -9.57 -25.07
CA LEU A 7 26.85 -9.27 -24.21
C LEU A 7 28.07 -9.03 -25.11
N SER A 8 28.81 -7.96 -24.82
CA SER A 8 30.15 -7.75 -25.36
C SER A 8 31.11 -8.85 -24.89
N GLU A 9 32.28 -8.95 -25.53
CA GLU A 9 33.35 -9.89 -25.14
C GLU A 9 33.80 -9.74 -23.67
N LEU A 10 33.58 -8.56 -23.07
CA LEU A 10 33.88 -8.25 -21.66
C LEU A 10 32.70 -8.51 -20.71
N GLY A 11 31.63 -9.16 -21.19
CA GLY A 11 30.44 -9.47 -20.40
C GLY A 11 29.54 -8.27 -20.08
N LYS A 12 29.74 -7.12 -20.75
CA LYS A 12 28.86 -5.94 -20.60
C LYS A 12 27.74 -6.00 -21.62
N VAL A 13 26.51 -5.72 -21.19
CA VAL A 13 25.35 -5.57 -22.08
C VAL A 13 25.60 -4.41 -23.04
N GLN A 14 25.33 -4.60 -24.34
CA GLN A 14 25.39 -3.53 -25.33
C GLN A 14 24.44 -2.38 -24.96
N TYR A 15 24.81 -1.15 -25.33
CA TYR A 15 23.91 0.00 -25.24
C TYR A 15 22.96 0.05 -26.44
N LEU A 16 21.80 0.69 -26.25
CA LEU A 16 20.82 0.86 -27.31
C LEU A 16 21.42 1.55 -28.54
N THR A 17 22.29 2.54 -28.36
CA THR A 17 22.94 3.29 -29.44
C THR A 17 23.81 2.44 -30.37
N GLU A 18 24.22 1.25 -29.93
CA GLU A 18 25.02 0.32 -30.75
C GLU A 18 24.17 -0.46 -31.76
N VAL A 19 22.90 -0.71 -31.44
CA VAL A 19 21.98 -1.52 -32.24
C VAL A 19 20.83 -0.71 -32.85
N LEU A 20 20.52 0.43 -32.24
CA LEU A 20 19.53 1.42 -32.67
C LEU A 20 20.11 2.83 -32.42
N PRO A 21 20.93 3.37 -33.35
CA PRO A 21 21.62 4.64 -33.16
C PRO A 21 20.70 5.83 -32.91
N GLU A 22 19.52 5.85 -33.56
CA GLU A 22 18.48 6.85 -33.35
C GLU A 22 17.11 6.18 -33.28
N ILE A 23 16.25 6.67 -32.38
CA ILE A 23 14.89 6.16 -32.23
C ILE A 23 14.04 6.64 -33.42
N PRO A 24 13.42 5.75 -34.20
CA PRO A 24 12.59 6.16 -35.34
C PRO A 24 11.33 6.89 -34.89
N THR A 25 10.80 7.78 -35.74
CA THR A 25 9.49 8.42 -35.48
C THR A 25 8.35 7.40 -35.46
N ASN A 26 7.27 7.75 -34.77
CA ASN A 26 6.07 6.94 -34.55
C ASN A 26 6.43 5.54 -34.04
N THR A 27 7.27 5.49 -33.01
CA THR A 27 7.73 4.23 -32.40
C THR A 27 7.29 4.16 -30.94
N ILE A 28 6.81 2.97 -30.54
CA ILE A 28 6.77 2.54 -29.14
C ILE A 28 7.93 1.56 -28.95
N LEU A 29 8.96 2.00 -28.23
CA LEU A 29 10.18 1.22 -27.99
C LEU A 29 10.11 0.54 -26.62
N TYR A 30 10.07 -0.79 -26.64
CA TYR A 30 10.14 -1.62 -25.43
C TYR A 30 11.56 -2.09 -25.17
N LYS A 31 12.23 -1.47 -24.20
CA LYS A 31 13.55 -1.84 -23.69
C LYS A 31 13.37 -2.86 -22.56
N LYS A 32 13.22 -4.16 -22.84
CA LYS A 32 13.02 -5.23 -21.81
C LYS A 32 13.99 -5.19 -20.62
N LEU A 33 15.13 -4.51 -20.79
CA LEU A 33 16.09 -4.18 -19.74
C LEU A 33 16.07 -2.69 -19.42
N THR A 34 16.14 -2.37 -18.13
CA THR A 34 16.38 -0.99 -17.69
C THR A 34 17.85 -0.62 -17.92
N GLY A 35 18.14 0.68 -18.05
CA GLY A 35 19.52 1.17 -18.13
C GLY A 35 20.23 1.00 -19.48
N LEU A 36 19.52 0.62 -20.55
CA LEU A 36 20.11 0.50 -21.91
C LEU A 36 20.50 1.84 -22.57
N GLY A 37 20.29 2.97 -21.90
CA GLY A 37 20.74 4.28 -22.38
C GLY A 37 19.84 4.93 -23.44
N ALA A 38 18.52 4.69 -23.43
CA ALA A 38 17.59 5.33 -24.38
C ALA A 38 17.62 6.87 -24.31
N THR A 39 17.50 7.44 -23.12
CA THR A 39 17.62 8.89 -22.88
C THR A 39 18.99 9.41 -23.32
N TYR A 40 20.06 8.68 -23.00
CA TYR A 40 21.43 9.05 -23.36
C TYR A 40 21.60 9.10 -24.89
N GLY A 41 21.07 8.09 -25.59
CA GLY A 41 21.07 8.04 -27.05
C GLY A 41 20.35 9.25 -27.65
N GLU A 42 19.19 9.63 -27.13
CA GLU A 42 18.47 10.80 -27.63
C GLU A 42 19.17 12.13 -27.29
N ILE A 43 19.79 12.26 -26.10
CA ILE A 43 20.58 13.45 -25.74
C ILE A 43 21.73 13.66 -26.73
N THR A 44 22.36 12.57 -27.19
CA THR A 44 23.52 12.61 -28.10
C THR A 44 23.16 12.57 -29.59
N ALA A 45 21.89 12.31 -29.93
CA ALA A 45 21.41 12.24 -31.31
C ALA A 45 21.54 13.57 -32.06
N LYS A 46 21.73 13.52 -33.39
CA LYS A 46 22.00 14.71 -34.22
C LYS A 46 20.70 15.39 -34.71
N ARG A 47 19.81 15.68 -33.77
CA ARG A 47 18.53 16.38 -33.99
C ARG A 47 18.11 17.18 -32.77
N ASN A 48 17.25 18.18 -32.94
CA ASN A 48 16.66 18.86 -31.78
C ASN A 48 15.69 17.91 -31.09
N SER A 49 15.72 17.86 -29.76
CA SER A 49 14.92 16.91 -29.00
C SER A 49 14.33 17.57 -27.76
N ILE A 50 13.06 17.26 -27.50
CA ILE A 50 12.41 17.49 -26.23
C ILE A 50 12.15 16.10 -25.63
N ILE A 51 12.66 15.84 -24.44
CA ILE A 51 12.52 14.57 -23.74
C ILE A 51 11.66 14.82 -22.51
N ILE A 52 10.47 14.24 -22.49
CA ILE A 52 9.58 14.29 -21.34
C ILE A 52 9.97 13.16 -20.39
N GLU A 53 10.41 13.55 -19.20
CA GLU A 53 10.84 12.68 -18.11
C GLU A 53 9.91 12.87 -16.91
N PRO A 54 9.15 11.86 -16.50
CA PRO A 54 8.20 11.99 -15.39
C PRO A 54 8.85 12.38 -14.05
N ASN A 55 10.14 12.10 -13.86
CA ASN A 55 10.83 12.22 -12.57
C ASN A 55 11.88 13.33 -12.58
N VAL A 56 11.67 14.38 -11.76
CA VAL A 56 12.62 15.49 -11.57
C VAL A 56 14.04 15.02 -11.20
N PRO A 57 14.23 14.04 -10.27
CA PRO A 57 15.58 13.59 -9.93
C PRO A 57 16.36 13.02 -11.13
N VAL A 58 15.67 12.40 -12.09
CA VAL A 58 16.30 11.88 -13.32
C VAL A 58 16.80 13.04 -14.18
N ILE A 59 15.99 14.08 -14.36
CA ILE A 59 16.38 15.29 -15.11
C ILE A 59 17.62 15.94 -14.49
N ILE A 60 17.58 16.21 -13.18
CA ILE A 60 18.71 16.82 -12.45
C ILE A 60 19.95 15.93 -12.53
N GLY A 61 19.79 14.62 -12.33
CA GLY A 61 20.87 13.66 -12.42
C GLY A 61 21.55 13.67 -13.79
N LYS A 62 20.78 13.74 -14.89
CA LYS A 62 21.33 13.83 -16.26
C LYS A 62 21.99 15.16 -16.55
N CYS A 63 21.40 16.28 -16.13
CA CYS A 63 22.00 17.60 -16.32
C CYS A 63 23.32 17.78 -15.57
N ASN A 64 23.51 17.08 -14.45
CA ASN A 64 24.73 17.12 -13.65
C ASN A 64 25.72 15.99 -13.98
N ASP A 65 25.36 15.02 -14.82
CA ASP A 65 26.22 13.90 -15.19
C ASP A 65 27.42 14.42 -16.02
N PRO A 66 28.67 14.17 -15.61
CA PRO A 66 29.85 14.56 -16.37
C PRO A 66 29.87 14.07 -17.83
N LYS A 67 29.14 13.00 -18.15
CA LYS A 67 28.97 12.49 -19.52
C LYS A 67 28.27 13.48 -20.45
N HIS A 68 27.42 14.35 -19.91
CA HIS A 68 26.62 15.32 -20.67
C HIS A 68 27.16 16.75 -20.60
N LYS A 69 28.36 16.95 -20.04
CA LYS A 69 28.96 18.29 -19.89
C LYS A 69 29.15 19.04 -21.21
N ASP A 70 29.35 18.31 -22.30
CA ASP A 70 29.62 18.85 -23.64
C ASP A 70 28.35 18.86 -24.51
N ASP A 71 27.27 18.23 -24.05
CA ASP A 71 25.98 18.24 -24.71
C ASP A 71 25.25 19.57 -24.45
N ASN A 72 24.46 20.00 -25.42
CA ASN A 72 23.67 21.23 -25.30
C ASN A 72 22.37 20.97 -24.52
N LEU A 73 22.50 20.49 -23.29
CA LEU A 73 21.43 19.96 -22.46
C LEU A 73 20.85 21.01 -21.51
N PHE A 74 19.52 21.09 -21.43
CA PHE A 74 18.81 21.99 -20.52
C PHE A 74 17.64 21.29 -19.82
N GLY A 75 17.61 21.35 -18.48
CA GLY A 75 16.58 20.74 -17.66
C GLY A 75 15.48 21.75 -17.29
N VAL A 76 14.21 21.36 -17.46
CA VAL A 76 13.02 22.18 -17.22
C VAL A 76 12.11 21.50 -16.22
N TYR A 77 12.05 22.06 -15.02
CA TYR A 77 11.26 21.56 -13.91
C TYR A 77 10.72 22.74 -13.08
N GLU A 78 10.10 22.46 -11.94
CA GLU A 78 9.65 23.51 -11.02
C GLU A 78 10.79 24.45 -10.63
N GLY A 79 10.57 25.76 -10.70
CA GLY A 79 11.61 26.78 -10.50
C GLY A 79 12.32 27.27 -11.76
N VAL A 80 12.14 26.61 -12.91
CA VAL A 80 12.57 27.11 -14.23
C VAL A 80 11.41 27.84 -14.91
N TYR A 81 11.68 29.01 -15.50
CA TYR A 81 10.69 29.88 -16.15
C TYR A 81 10.86 29.92 -17.66
N THR A 82 9.84 30.41 -18.38
CA THR A 82 9.85 30.51 -19.85
C THR A 82 11.05 31.30 -20.36
N ASP A 83 11.36 32.45 -19.73
CA ASP A 83 12.53 33.29 -20.06
C ASP A 83 13.85 32.53 -19.99
N ASP A 84 14.02 31.59 -19.05
CA ASP A 84 15.24 30.78 -18.95
C ASP A 84 15.41 29.88 -20.19
N ILE A 85 14.29 29.33 -20.68
CA ILE A 85 14.23 28.46 -21.85
C ILE A 85 14.49 29.28 -23.13
N VAL A 86 13.90 30.48 -23.24
CA VAL A 86 14.15 31.42 -24.34
C VAL A 86 15.65 31.75 -24.41
N ASN A 87 16.24 32.16 -23.27
CA ASN A 87 17.67 32.45 -23.18
C ASN A 87 18.55 31.25 -23.61
N TYR A 88 18.16 30.03 -23.24
CA TYR A 88 18.85 28.81 -23.67
C TYR A 88 18.74 28.60 -25.18
N LEU A 89 17.55 28.74 -25.76
CA LEU A 89 17.29 28.55 -27.19
C LEU A 89 18.08 29.58 -28.03
N GLU A 90 18.09 30.85 -27.62
CA GLU A 90 18.84 31.90 -28.30
C GLU A 90 20.36 31.65 -28.31
N LYS A 91 20.91 31.12 -27.21
CA LYS A 91 22.34 30.72 -27.10
C LYS A 91 22.68 29.48 -27.91
N SER A 92 21.67 28.71 -28.33
CA SER A 92 21.82 27.41 -28.94
C SER A 92 21.80 27.41 -30.48
N LYS A 93 21.76 28.57 -31.16
CA LYS A 93 21.56 28.73 -32.62
C LYS A 93 22.44 27.88 -33.58
N LYS A 94 23.54 27.28 -33.10
CA LYS A 94 24.44 26.40 -33.89
C LYS A 94 24.59 24.99 -33.32
N LYS A 95 23.77 24.62 -32.34
CA LYS A 95 23.79 23.33 -31.65
C LYS A 95 22.39 22.73 -31.72
N TYR A 96 22.31 21.41 -31.59
CA TYR A 96 21.00 20.78 -31.42
C TYR A 96 20.45 21.11 -30.03
N TYR A 97 19.17 21.48 -29.95
CA TYR A 97 18.50 21.70 -28.67
C TYR A 97 18.23 20.36 -28.00
N LYS A 98 18.51 20.24 -26.70
CA LYS A 98 18.21 19.05 -25.89
C LYS A 98 17.54 19.51 -24.60
N ILE A 99 16.21 19.45 -24.58
CA ILE A 99 15.41 19.90 -23.44
C ILE A 99 14.86 18.67 -22.73
N LEU A 100 15.19 18.51 -21.45
CA LEU A 100 14.57 17.50 -20.58
C LEU A 100 13.54 18.19 -19.73
N THR A 101 12.28 17.77 -19.78
CA THR A 101 11.20 18.44 -19.07
C THR A 101 10.29 17.45 -18.36
N THR A 102 9.74 17.88 -17.23
CA THR A 102 8.59 17.19 -16.62
C THR A 102 7.33 17.39 -17.46
N PRO A 103 6.33 16.49 -17.36
CA PRO A 103 5.03 16.68 -17.97
C PRO A 103 4.37 18.02 -17.59
N GLU A 104 4.44 18.41 -16.32
CA GLU A 104 3.84 19.64 -15.80
C GLU A 104 4.54 20.90 -16.32
N SER A 105 5.85 20.84 -16.55
CA SER A 105 6.62 21.98 -17.03
C SER A 105 6.67 22.08 -18.56
N PHE A 106 6.13 21.08 -19.28
CA PHE A 106 6.16 21.04 -20.74
C PHE A 106 5.50 22.25 -21.41
N GLN A 107 4.45 22.81 -20.80
CA GLN A 107 3.80 24.02 -21.34
C GLN A 107 4.78 25.21 -21.43
N LYS A 108 5.69 25.38 -20.46
CA LYS A 108 6.70 26.43 -20.48
C LYS A 108 7.64 26.30 -21.69
N VAL A 109 7.95 25.06 -22.08
CA VAL A 109 8.76 24.79 -23.27
C VAL A 109 8.01 25.24 -24.52
N LYS A 110 6.72 24.93 -24.65
CA LYS A 110 5.91 25.39 -25.78
C LYS A 110 5.84 26.92 -25.84
N ASP A 111 5.60 27.57 -24.71
CA ASP A 111 5.51 29.03 -24.63
C ASP A 111 6.83 29.68 -25.09
N ALA A 112 7.98 29.12 -24.72
CA ALA A 112 9.29 29.64 -25.12
C ALA A 112 9.55 29.50 -26.64
N PHE A 113 9.07 28.42 -27.27
CA PHE A 113 9.15 28.28 -28.72
C PHE A 113 8.21 29.27 -29.42
N GLU A 114 7.00 29.47 -28.90
CA GLU A 114 6.03 30.43 -29.44
C GLU A 114 6.55 31.87 -29.36
N GLU A 115 7.18 32.26 -28.25
CA GLU A 115 7.79 33.59 -28.08
C GLU A 115 8.91 33.88 -29.10
N LEU A 116 9.65 32.84 -29.49
CA LEU A 116 10.69 32.92 -30.51
C LEU A 116 10.15 32.73 -31.94
N GLU A 117 8.84 32.68 -32.13
CA GLU A 117 8.17 32.40 -33.41
C GLU A 117 8.64 31.08 -34.05
N MET A 118 8.98 30.09 -33.22
CA MET A 118 9.45 28.76 -33.62
C MET A 118 8.36 27.71 -33.38
N SER A 119 8.27 26.70 -34.25
CA SER A 119 7.37 25.55 -34.04
C SER A 119 8.11 24.38 -33.42
N ALA A 120 7.88 24.09 -32.13
CA ALA A 120 8.40 22.86 -31.50
C ALA A 120 7.92 21.60 -32.23
N HIS A 121 6.64 21.57 -32.64
CA HIS A 121 6.00 20.41 -33.29
C HIS A 121 6.72 19.93 -34.56
N CYS A 122 7.26 20.86 -35.34
CA CYS A 122 7.92 20.56 -36.61
C CYS A 122 9.45 20.53 -36.49
N SER A 123 10.02 21.22 -35.49
CA SER A 123 11.47 21.42 -35.39
C SER A 123 12.18 20.47 -34.42
N CYS A 124 11.42 19.77 -33.56
CA CYS A 124 11.95 18.89 -32.53
C CYS A 124 11.41 17.46 -32.65
N PHE A 125 12.24 16.49 -32.24
CA PHE A 125 11.82 15.14 -31.89
C PHE A 125 11.29 15.12 -30.45
N LEU A 126 10.04 14.69 -30.25
CA LEU A 126 9.47 14.53 -28.91
C LEU A 126 9.59 13.08 -28.43
N LEU A 127 10.38 12.87 -27.39
CA LEU A 127 10.52 11.58 -26.73
C LEU A 127 9.76 11.59 -25.40
N PHE A 128 8.85 10.66 -25.19
CA PHE A 128 8.39 10.33 -23.85
C PHE A 128 9.19 9.13 -23.34
N ASP A 129 10.06 9.35 -22.34
CA ASP A 129 10.73 8.24 -21.66
C ASP A 129 9.89 7.73 -20.48
N GLU A 130 10.14 6.48 -20.10
CA GLU A 130 9.41 5.75 -19.07
C GLU A 130 7.88 5.88 -19.20
N CYS A 131 7.36 5.75 -20.43
CA CYS A 131 5.98 6.09 -20.76
C CYS A 131 4.94 5.22 -20.04
N HIS A 132 5.32 4.07 -19.49
CA HIS A 132 4.49 3.29 -18.58
C HIS A 132 3.98 4.11 -17.38
N LYS A 133 4.71 5.18 -16.98
CA LYS A 133 4.27 6.11 -15.95
C LYS A 133 3.03 6.89 -16.30
N LEU A 134 2.83 7.20 -17.59
CA LEU A 134 1.61 7.86 -18.04
C LEU A 134 0.36 7.07 -17.67
N VAL A 135 0.48 5.73 -17.61
CA VAL A 135 -0.57 4.83 -17.15
C VAL A 135 -0.51 4.68 -15.63
N LYS A 136 0.61 4.23 -15.07
CA LYS A 136 0.71 3.87 -13.64
C LYS A 136 0.51 5.03 -12.65
N ASP A 137 0.71 6.28 -13.09
CA ASP A 137 0.57 7.45 -12.21
C ASP A 137 -0.68 8.31 -12.56
N ALA A 138 -1.52 7.89 -13.51
CA ALA A 138 -2.64 8.69 -14.03
C ALA A 138 -3.73 9.02 -13.00
N ASP A 139 -3.95 8.10 -12.05
CA ASP A 139 -5.00 8.16 -11.03
C ASP A 139 -4.71 9.19 -9.93
N TYR A 140 -3.43 9.37 -9.56
CA TYR A 140 -3.02 10.29 -8.49
C TYR A 140 -2.22 11.51 -8.98
N ARG A 141 -1.72 11.49 -10.22
CA ARG A 141 -1.00 12.60 -10.87
C ARG A 141 -1.69 12.95 -12.19
N SER A 142 -2.87 13.56 -12.09
CA SER A 142 -3.71 13.96 -13.24
C SER A 142 -2.98 14.74 -14.34
N ASP A 143 -1.89 15.41 -13.97
CA ASP A 143 -1.18 16.32 -14.85
C ASP A 143 -0.10 15.60 -15.67
N ILE A 144 0.18 14.34 -15.35
CA ILE A 144 1.18 13.54 -16.06
C ILE A 144 0.81 13.32 -17.53
N THR A 145 -0.50 13.30 -17.84
CA THR A 145 -1.01 13.11 -19.21
C THR A 145 -1.19 14.42 -19.98
N LEU A 146 -0.95 15.60 -19.39
CA LEU A 146 -1.14 16.90 -20.08
C LEU A 146 -0.44 16.98 -21.44
N PRO A 147 0.80 16.50 -21.61
CA PRO A 147 1.50 16.63 -22.89
C PRO A 147 0.97 15.72 -24.00
N ILE A 148 0.05 14.78 -23.72
CA ILE A 148 -0.28 13.73 -24.68
C ILE A 148 -0.98 14.24 -25.95
N ASP A 149 -1.85 15.25 -25.79
CA ASP A 149 -2.54 15.84 -26.94
C ASP A 149 -1.56 16.57 -27.86
N ASP A 150 -0.56 17.22 -27.28
CA ASP A 150 0.51 17.85 -28.06
C ASP A 150 1.45 16.79 -28.62
N PHE A 151 1.72 15.70 -27.90
CA PHE A 151 2.53 14.59 -28.41
C PHE A 151 2.04 14.13 -29.78
N PHE A 152 0.74 13.90 -29.94
CA PHE A 152 0.18 13.50 -31.24
C PHE A 152 0.23 14.57 -32.34
N LYS A 153 0.60 15.83 -32.03
CA LYS A 153 0.80 16.91 -33.00
C LYS A 153 2.26 17.05 -33.47
N PHE A 154 3.23 16.43 -32.80
CA PHE A 154 4.62 16.44 -33.25
C PHE A 154 4.81 15.58 -34.51
N ASP A 155 5.54 16.10 -35.49
CA ASP A 155 5.90 15.39 -36.72
C ASP A 155 6.83 14.21 -36.40
N GLN A 156 7.74 14.41 -35.45
CA GLN A 156 8.72 13.43 -35.02
C GLN A 156 8.56 13.12 -33.54
N LYS A 157 8.23 11.86 -33.21
CA LYS A 157 7.94 11.48 -31.84
C LYS A 157 8.09 9.99 -31.57
N ALA A 158 8.38 9.64 -30.33
CA ALA A 158 8.39 8.25 -29.88
C ALA A 158 8.11 8.13 -28.38
N LEU A 159 7.77 6.91 -27.98
CA LEU A 159 7.60 6.48 -26.60
C LEU A 159 8.64 5.41 -26.27
N VAL A 160 9.19 5.45 -25.06
CA VAL A 160 10.10 4.44 -24.54
C VAL A 160 9.58 3.92 -23.22
N SER A 161 9.56 2.60 -23.05
CA SER A 161 9.25 1.97 -21.77
C SER A 161 10.11 0.73 -21.56
N ALA A 162 10.47 0.46 -20.31
CA ALA A 162 11.10 -0.81 -19.96
C ALA A 162 10.11 -1.96 -19.73
N THR A 163 8.82 -1.66 -19.65
CA THR A 163 7.76 -2.63 -19.33
C THR A 163 6.66 -2.57 -20.41
N PRO A 164 6.06 -3.72 -20.77
CA PRO A 164 5.12 -3.83 -21.88
C PRO A 164 3.68 -3.48 -21.47
N ILE A 165 3.46 -2.33 -20.83
CA ILE A 165 2.10 -1.84 -20.60
C ILE A 165 1.45 -1.49 -21.93
N GLU A 166 0.28 -2.08 -22.18
CA GLU A 166 -0.48 -1.84 -23.40
C GLU A 166 -1.07 -0.42 -23.40
N LEU A 167 -0.89 0.30 -24.51
CA LEU A 167 -1.44 1.63 -24.71
C LEU A 167 -2.60 1.55 -25.71
N ASN A 168 -3.81 1.90 -25.30
CA ASN A 168 -5.02 1.72 -26.11
C ASN A 168 -5.53 3.00 -26.80
N ASP A 169 -4.80 4.12 -26.72
CA ASP A 169 -5.19 5.35 -27.40
C ASP A 169 -5.27 5.13 -28.93
N PRO A 170 -6.42 5.37 -29.57
CA PRO A 170 -6.64 5.07 -30.99
C PRO A 170 -5.69 5.83 -31.91
N ARG A 171 -5.17 6.99 -31.48
CA ARG A 171 -4.24 7.81 -32.25
C ARG A 171 -2.93 7.09 -32.56
N PHE A 172 -2.53 6.11 -31.76
CA PHE A 172 -1.38 5.25 -32.09
C PHE A 172 -1.61 4.49 -33.39
N LYS A 173 -2.80 3.93 -33.58
CA LYS A 173 -3.17 3.21 -34.81
C LYS A 173 -3.37 4.19 -35.97
N GLU A 174 -4.06 5.30 -35.74
CA GLU A 174 -4.31 6.33 -36.77
C GLU A 174 -3.02 6.92 -37.35
N GLN A 175 -1.98 7.07 -36.53
CA GLN A 175 -0.68 7.59 -36.93
C GLN A 175 0.36 6.50 -37.25
N ASN A 176 -0.08 5.24 -37.42
CA ASN A 176 0.73 4.10 -37.82
C ASN A 176 1.97 3.89 -36.93
N PHE A 177 1.79 3.96 -35.60
CA PHE A 177 2.88 3.64 -34.68
C PHE A 177 3.32 2.19 -34.85
N GLN A 178 4.63 1.98 -34.86
CA GLN A 178 5.24 0.66 -34.82
C GLN A 178 5.74 0.33 -33.42
N THR A 179 5.72 -0.95 -33.07
CA THR A 179 6.37 -1.46 -31.88
C THR A 179 7.75 -1.99 -32.24
N ILE A 180 8.79 -1.45 -31.60
CA ILE A 180 10.14 -2.00 -31.62
C ILE A 180 10.43 -2.59 -30.25
N GLU A 181 10.83 -3.86 -30.21
CA GLU A 181 11.15 -4.56 -28.99
C GLU A 181 12.64 -4.91 -28.96
N ILE A 182 13.31 -4.53 -27.88
CA ILE A 182 14.70 -4.92 -27.62
C ILE A 182 14.70 -6.23 -26.85
N GLN A 183 15.29 -7.26 -27.46
CA GLN A 183 15.31 -8.62 -26.94
C GLN A 183 16.75 -9.01 -26.55
N PRO A 184 17.01 -9.25 -25.25
CA PRO A 184 18.27 -9.86 -24.84
C PRO A 184 18.43 -11.27 -25.39
N THR A 185 19.61 -11.58 -25.91
CA THR A 185 19.99 -12.92 -26.39
C THR A 185 20.61 -13.80 -25.29
N PHE A 186 20.73 -13.25 -24.09
CA PHE A 186 21.27 -13.89 -22.89
C PHE A 186 20.23 -13.95 -21.78
N ASP A 187 20.41 -14.86 -20.82
CA ASP A 187 19.55 -14.91 -19.64
C ASP A 187 19.88 -13.76 -18.68
N TYR A 188 18.85 -13.01 -18.31
CA TYR A 188 18.92 -11.88 -17.39
C TYR A 188 17.96 -12.02 -16.22
N LYS A 189 17.24 -13.15 -16.13
CA LYS A 189 16.28 -13.39 -15.08
C LYS A 189 16.94 -13.33 -13.71
N LYS A 190 16.23 -12.78 -12.74
CA LYS A 190 16.68 -12.71 -11.35
C LYS A 190 15.91 -13.72 -10.50
N GLU A 191 16.61 -14.37 -9.59
CA GLU A 191 15.97 -15.24 -8.61
C GLU A 191 15.16 -14.40 -7.62
N ILE A 192 13.90 -14.78 -7.40
CA ILE A 192 13.02 -14.14 -6.43
C ILE A 192 12.37 -15.18 -5.53
N TRP A 193 12.38 -14.93 -4.22
CA TRP A 193 11.69 -15.75 -3.24
C TRP A 193 10.31 -15.19 -2.95
N LEU A 194 9.27 -15.89 -3.37
CA LEU A 194 7.89 -15.55 -3.09
C LEU A 194 7.49 -16.15 -1.74
N HIS A 195 7.27 -15.27 -0.77
CA HIS A 195 6.99 -15.59 0.62
C HIS A 195 5.51 -15.37 0.93
N HIS A 196 4.72 -16.40 0.67
CA HIS A 196 3.28 -16.37 0.93
C HIS A 196 3.02 -16.57 2.41
N THR A 197 2.20 -15.69 2.99
CA THR A 197 1.87 -15.74 4.41
C THR A 197 0.47 -15.24 4.69
N ASN A 198 -0.10 -15.67 5.82
CA ASN A 198 -1.25 -15.01 6.41
C ASN A 198 -0.85 -13.91 7.41
N ASN A 199 0.43 -13.75 7.78
CA ASN A 199 0.91 -12.73 8.72
C ASN A 199 2.17 -12.02 8.18
N THR A 200 1.97 -10.88 7.52
CA THR A 200 3.02 -10.11 6.86
C THR A 200 4.07 -9.56 7.82
N LEU A 201 3.66 -9.08 9.00
CA LEU A 201 4.59 -8.59 10.03
C LEU A 201 5.55 -9.69 10.49
N GLN A 202 5.01 -10.87 10.79
CA GLN A 202 5.81 -11.97 11.29
C GLN A 202 6.74 -12.54 10.21
N ALA A 203 6.24 -12.69 8.98
CA ALA A 203 7.07 -13.11 7.86
C ALA A 203 8.21 -12.11 7.59
N PHE A 204 7.95 -10.81 7.74
CA PHE A 204 8.97 -9.78 7.64
C PHE A 204 10.00 -9.90 8.78
N LYS A 205 9.57 -10.08 10.04
CA LYS A 205 10.45 -10.31 11.21
C LYS A 205 11.35 -11.54 11.01
N ASP A 206 10.79 -12.66 10.54
CA ASP A 206 11.52 -13.90 10.29
C ASP A 206 12.52 -13.74 9.14
N THR A 207 12.14 -13.00 8.09
CA THR A 207 13.03 -12.69 6.97
C THR A 207 14.22 -11.85 7.42
N LEU A 208 14.00 -10.78 8.17
CA LEU A 208 15.08 -9.96 8.72
C LEU A 208 16.00 -10.77 9.64
N SER A 209 15.44 -11.66 10.47
CA SER A 209 16.22 -12.51 11.38
C SER A 209 17.13 -13.47 10.62
N LYS A 210 16.65 -14.07 9.52
CA LYS A 210 17.47 -14.94 8.66
C LYS A 210 18.61 -14.18 8.00
N LEU A 211 18.32 -13.03 7.37
CA LEU A 211 19.33 -12.19 6.73
C LEU A 211 20.40 -11.73 7.73
N ASN A 212 20.01 -11.41 8.97
CA ASN A 212 20.94 -11.01 10.01
C ASN A 212 21.85 -12.16 10.52
N ASN A 213 21.40 -13.41 10.41
CA ASN A 213 22.15 -14.59 10.90
C ASN A 213 23.02 -15.23 9.81
N GLU A 214 22.64 -15.11 8.55
CA GLU A 214 23.35 -15.70 7.40
C GLU A 214 24.54 -14.85 6.95
N GLU A 215 24.47 -13.53 7.14
CA GLU A 215 25.48 -12.59 6.65
C GLU A 215 26.61 -12.39 7.66
N ALA A 216 27.86 -12.51 7.19
CA ALA A 216 29.05 -12.26 8.00
C ALA A 216 29.20 -10.78 8.41
N ALA A 217 28.59 -9.87 7.64
CA ALA A 217 28.51 -8.44 7.91
C ALA A 217 27.13 -7.90 7.49
N PRO A 218 26.53 -6.95 8.23
CA PRO A 218 25.18 -6.47 7.93
C PRO A 218 25.14 -5.70 6.61
N LEU A 219 24.50 -6.29 5.60
CA LEU A 219 24.24 -5.63 4.32
C LEU A 219 23.03 -4.66 4.42
N PRO A 220 22.96 -3.62 3.56
CA PRO A 220 21.79 -2.76 3.48
C PRO A 220 20.55 -3.56 3.04
N ILE A 221 19.39 -3.23 3.62
CA ILE A 221 18.10 -3.83 3.30
C ILE A 221 17.19 -2.75 2.74
N CYS A 222 16.71 -2.96 1.52
CA CYS A 222 15.82 -2.03 0.81
C CYS A 222 14.42 -2.63 0.71
N VAL A 223 13.46 -2.00 1.39
CA VAL A 223 12.09 -2.48 1.52
C VAL A 223 11.15 -1.61 0.69
N PHE A 224 10.44 -2.19 -0.27
CA PHE A 224 9.46 -1.52 -1.11
C PHE A 224 8.05 -1.82 -0.63
N ILE A 225 7.33 -0.78 -0.21
CA ILE A 225 5.95 -0.87 0.24
C ILE A 225 5.24 0.47 0.08
N ASN A 226 4.05 0.44 -0.53
CA ASN A 226 3.31 1.65 -0.87
C ASN A 226 2.42 2.19 0.27
N SER A 227 2.84 2.10 1.53
CA SER A 227 2.07 2.63 2.66
C SER A 227 2.95 3.11 3.81
N THR A 228 2.91 4.41 4.09
CA THR A 228 3.67 4.99 5.21
C THR A 228 3.13 4.59 6.58
N ASP A 229 1.85 4.22 6.67
CA ASP A 229 1.27 3.71 7.92
C ASP A 229 1.82 2.32 8.25
N ILE A 230 1.91 1.44 7.24
CA ILE A 230 2.51 0.11 7.43
C ILE A 230 4.00 0.26 7.73
N ILE A 231 4.75 1.08 6.98
CA ILE A 231 6.18 1.33 7.23
C ILE A 231 6.41 1.75 8.69
N TYR A 232 5.70 2.79 9.16
CA TYR A 232 5.86 3.27 10.52
C TYR A 232 5.47 2.22 11.57
N SER A 233 4.41 1.45 11.31
CA SER A 233 3.98 0.37 12.18
C SER A 233 5.04 -0.75 12.28
N LEU A 234 5.61 -1.19 11.16
CA LEU A 234 6.68 -2.20 11.11
C LEU A 234 7.91 -1.72 11.88
N MET A 235 8.39 -0.52 11.59
CA MET A 235 9.56 0.04 12.27
C MET A 235 9.37 0.13 13.77
N LYS A 236 8.18 0.54 14.22
CA LYS A 236 7.88 0.66 15.65
C LYS A 236 7.77 -0.70 16.35
N GLN A 237 7.09 -1.67 15.73
CA GLN A 237 6.88 -2.99 16.34
C GLN A 237 8.15 -3.84 16.38
N LEU A 238 9.08 -3.59 15.45
CA LEU A 238 10.35 -4.31 15.35
C LEU A 238 11.55 -3.52 15.89
N ASP A 239 11.31 -2.37 16.53
CA ASP A 239 12.32 -1.49 17.09
C ASP A 239 13.41 -1.05 16.09
N LEU A 240 13.00 -0.72 14.86
CA LEU A 240 13.90 -0.36 13.75
C LEU A 240 13.99 1.16 13.51
N LEU A 241 13.29 1.99 14.28
CA LEU A 241 13.14 3.43 14.00
C LEU A 241 14.48 4.16 13.86
N GLU A 242 15.46 3.87 14.72
CA GLU A 242 16.76 4.55 14.71
C GLU A 242 17.64 4.11 13.53
N ASP A 243 17.49 2.87 13.07
CA ASP A 243 18.29 2.27 11.99
C ASP A 243 17.61 2.37 10.61
N SER A 244 16.50 3.11 10.54
CA SER A 244 15.67 3.20 9.33
C SER A 244 15.67 4.58 8.68
N ALA A 245 15.67 4.59 7.35
CA ALA A 245 15.38 5.75 6.51
C ALA A 245 14.13 5.47 5.66
N VAL A 246 13.28 6.48 5.44
CA VAL A 246 12.07 6.36 4.61
C VAL A 246 12.09 7.37 3.48
N PHE A 247 12.00 6.90 2.24
CA PHE A 247 11.97 7.72 1.04
C PHE A 247 10.54 7.76 0.48
N CYS A 248 9.90 8.93 0.57
CA CYS A 248 8.49 9.08 0.21
C CYS A 248 8.11 10.48 -0.31
N ALA A 249 6.86 10.65 -0.75
CA ALA A 249 6.35 11.95 -1.22
C ALA A 249 6.37 13.02 -0.10
N PRO A 250 6.42 14.32 -0.43
CA PRO A 250 6.57 15.38 0.59
C PRO A 250 5.46 15.35 1.66
N LYS A 251 4.20 15.15 1.23
CA LYS A 251 3.05 14.98 2.15
C LYS A 251 3.24 13.82 3.13
N SER A 252 3.92 12.76 2.71
CA SER A 252 4.20 11.58 3.52
C SER A 252 5.38 11.81 4.48
N VAL A 253 6.38 12.61 4.09
CA VAL A 253 7.44 13.09 4.98
C VAL A 253 6.83 13.89 6.13
N ASP A 254 5.95 14.84 5.82
CA ASP A 254 5.25 15.64 6.85
C ASP A 254 4.43 14.76 7.81
N LYS A 255 3.77 13.73 7.28
CA LYS A 255 2.98 12.77 8.06
C LYS A 255 3.85 12.00 9.04
N LEU A 256 5.00 11.49 8.59
CA LEU A 256 5.96 10.78 9.44
C LEU A 256 6.61 11.71 10.48
N GLY A 257 6.88 12.97 10.10
CA GLY A 257 7.37 14.00 11.02
C GLY A 257 6.42 14.27 12.18
N ARG A 258 5.09 14.27 11.94
CA ARG A 258 4.08 14.38 13.02
C ARG A 258 4.13 13.20 14.01
N ASN A 259 4.58 12.03 13.55
CA ASN A 259 4.84 10.87 14.38
C ASN A 259 6.24 10.87 15.02
N LYS A 260 6.94 12.02 14.99
CA LYS A 260 8.29 12.25 15.51
C LYS A 260 9.38 11.42 14.83
N PHE A 261 9.14 10.93 13.61
CA PHE A 261 10.16 10.25 12.82
C PHE A 261 10.83 11.25 11.87
N THR A 262 12.13 11.48 12.04
CA THR A 262 12.89 12.52 11.33
C THR A 262 13.68 12.02 10.13
N ASN A 263 13.91 10.72 10.01
CA ASN A 263 14.70 10.12 8.92
C ASN A 263 13.84 9.85 7.67
N ALA A 264 12.92 10.77 7.34
CA ALA A 264 12.06 10.69 6.17
C ALA A 264 12.47 11.76 5.14
N TYR A 265 12.60 11.35 3.88
CA TYR A 265 13.18 12.20 2.84
C TYR A 265 12.38 12.14 1.53
N GLU A 266 12.26 13.29 0.87
CA GLU A 266 11.64 13.41 -0.46
C GLU A 266 12.60 13.14 -1.63
N GLN A 267 13.90 13.09 -1.33
CA GLN A 267 14.97 12.79 -2.28
C GLN A 267 15.83 11.67 -1.69
N CYS A 268 16.14 10.67 -2.51
CA CYS A 268 17.03 9.59 -2.12
C CYS A 268 18.47 9.95 -2.47
N SER A 269 19.35 9.84 -1.49
CA SER A 269 20.78 10.04 -1.63
C SER A 269 21.52 9.05 -0.74
N ILE A 270 22.68 8.56 -1.19
CA ILE A 270 23.42 7.47 -0.54
C ILE A 270 23.79 7.84 0.90
N ASP A 271 24.12 9.11 1.16
CA ASP A 271 24.47 9.65 2.48
C ASP A 271 23.31 9.59 3.50
N LYS A 272 22.07 9.52 3.02
CA LYS A 272 20.86 9.43 3.87
C LYS A 272 20.41 7.99 4.08
N MET A 273 20.97 7.04 3.34
CA MET A 273 20.61 5.63 3.48
C MET A 273 21.13 5.09 4.81
N LYS A 274 20.34 4.22 5.42
CA LYS A 274 20.67 3.50 6.67
C LYS A 274 20.73 2.00 6.41
N ARG A 275 20.72 1.20 7.49
CA ARG A 275 20.63 -0.26 7.38
C ARG A 275 19.30 -0.67 6.75
N TYR A 276 18.18 -0.11 7.20
CA TYR A 276 16.85 -0.38 6.66
C TYR A 276 16.36 0.84 5.87
N ASN A 277 16.10 0.67 4.58
CA ASN A 277 15.68 1.75 3.69
C ASN A 277 14.30 1.42 3.11
N PHE A 278 13.28 2.18 3.49
CA PHE A 278 11.92 1.97 3.02
C PHE A 278 11.59 2.92 1.87
N PHE A 279 10.99 2.38 0.81
CA PHE A 279 10.65 3.10 -0.42
C PHE A 279 9.16 2.95 -0.74
N THR A 280 8.51 4.08 -1.02
CA THR A 280 7.11 4.13 -1.51
C THR A 280 7.08 4.27 -3.03
N SER A 281 5.89 4.19 -3.66
CA SER A 281 5.71 4.09 -5.13
C SER A 281 6.47 5.12 -5.96
N ARG A 282 6.63 6.35 -5.45
CA ARG A 282 7.44 7.40 -6.11
C ARG A 282 8.86 6.93 -6.44
N PHE A 283 9.44 6.08 -5.62
CA PHE A 283 10.83 5.63 -5.72
C PHE A 283 10.99 4.29 -6.43
N PHE A 284 9.90 3.65 -6.89
CA PHE A 284 10.02 2.40 -7.65
C PHE A 284 10.80 2.65 -8.96
N ASN A 285 10.67 3.84 -9.54
CA ASN A 285 11.19 4.16 -10.89
C ASN A 285 12.10 5.40 -10.92
N ALA A 286 12.18 6.21 -9.85
CA ALA A 286 12.71 7.57 -9.92
C ALA A 286 14.21 7.74 -9.58
N VAL A 287 14.89 6.71 -9.07
CA VAL A 287 16.27 6.83 -8.57
C VAL A 287 17.10 5.59 -8.88
N ASP A 288 18.23 5.78 -9.54
CA ASP A 288 19.26 4.73 -9.67
C ASP A 288 20.06 4.66 -8.36
N ILE A 289 20.16 3.46 -7.79
CA ILE A 289 20.80 3.20 -6.50
C ILE A 289 22.12 2.47 -6.75
N GLU A 290 23.23 3.20 -6.60
CA GLU A 290 24.59 2.70 -6.79
C GLU A 290 25.26 2.51 -5.43
N LEU A 291 24.92 1.42 -4.74
CA LEU A 291 25.58 1.03 -3.49
C LEU A 291 26.87 0.24 -3.79
N GLU A 292 27.92 0.46 -3.01
CA GLU A 292 29.15 -0.35 -3.09
C GLU A 292 28.87 -1.82 -2.75
N GLN A 293 27.99 -2.05 -1.76
CA GLN A 293 27.54 -3.38 -1.36
C GLN A 293 26.20 -3.70 -2.01
N LYS A 294 26.00 -4.96 -2.40
CA LYS A 294 24.73 -5.43 -2.97
C LYS A 294 23.69 -5.59 -1.86
N PRO A 295 22.59 -4.83 -1.85
CA PRO A 295 21.59 -4.91 -0.79
C PRO A 295 20.68 -6.13 -0.94
N HIS A 296 19.99 -6.49 0.14
CA HIS A 296 18.79 -7.34 0.06
C HIS A 296 17.58 -6.48 -0.29
N VAL A 297 16.76 -6.93 -1.25
CA VAL A 297 15.54 -6.24 -1.66
C VAL A 297 14.33 -7.03 -1.18
N ILE A 298 13.47 -6.36 -0.41
CA ILE A 298 12.22 -6.92 0.09
C ILE A 298 11.05 -6.12 -0.49
N MET A 299 10.19 -6.78 -1.25
CA MET A 299 8.89 -6.27 -1.67
C MET A 299 7.86 -6.72 -0.64
N LEU A 300 7.00 -5.82 -0.16
CA LEU A 300 6.02 -6.16 0.87
C LEU A 300 4.62 -5.69 0.47
N THR A 301 3.69 -6.64 0.42
CA THR A 301 2.27 -6.43 0.13
C THR A 301 1.41 -6.89 1.31
N ASP A 302 0.46 -6.04 1.74
CA ASP A 302 -0.58 -6.38 2.71
C ASP A 302 -1.95 -5.93 2.17
N VAL A 303 -2.62 -6.82 1.43
CA VAL A 303 -3.93 -6.54 0.79
C VAL A 303 -5.09 -6.53 1.78
N TYR A 304 -4.88 -7.02 3.00
CA TYR A 304 -5.87 -6.91 4.06
C TYR A 304 -5.88 -5.52 4.68
N PHE A 305 -4.70 -4.92 4.89
CA PHE A 305 -4.58 -3.55 5.40
C PHE A 305 -4.85 -2.50 4.32
N ALA A 306 -4.24 -2.66 3.13
CA ALA A 306 -4.31 -1.68 2.06
C ALA A 306 -4.10 -2.29 0.67
N GLU A 307 -5.16 -2.33 -0.15
CA GLU A 307 -5.11 -2.86 -1.53
C GLU A 307 -4.12 -2.12 -2.44
N HIS A 308 -3.86 -0.84 -2.20
CA HIS A 308 -2.85 -0.06 -2.96
C HIS A 308 -1.40 -0.48 -2.66
N THR A 309 -1.16 -1.45 -1.76
CA THR A 309 0.15 -2.05 -1.55
C THR A 309 0.48 -3.18 -2.52
N MET A 310 -0.47 -3.60 -3.36
CA MET A 310 -0.23 -4.55 -4.44
C MET A 310 0.94 -4.07 -5.32
N ILE A 311 1.81 -5.02 -5.66
CA ILE A 311 2.98 -4.82 -6.51
C ILE A 311 2.76 -5.63 -7.78
N ASP A 312 2.84 -4.98 -8.93
CA ASP A 312 2.70 -5.67 -10.21
C ASP A 312 4.00 -6.43 -10.57
N PRO A 313 3.97 -7.77 -10.74
CA PRO A 313 5.13 -8.55 -11.15
C PRO A 313 5.73 -8.17 -12.51
N TYR A 314 4.91 -7.64 -13.42
CA TYR A 314 5.31 -7.29 -14.80
C TYR A 314 5.82 -5.86 -14.94
N THR A 315 5.69 -5.03 -13.90
CA THR A 315 6.09 -3.63 -13.97
C THR A 315 6.84 -3.18 -12.71
N ASP A 316 6.15 -3.07 -11.58
CA ASP A 316 6.69 -2.55 -10.32
C ASP A 316 7.88 -3.37 -9.84
N ALA A 317 7.74 -4.69 -9.77
CA ALA A 317 8.80 -5.59 -9.29
C ALA A 317 10.08 -5.48 -10.15
N ILE A 318 9.92 -5.43 -11.48
CA ILE A 318 11.02 -5.27 -12.44
C ILE A 318 11.73 -3.94 -12.21
N GLN A 319 10.95 -2.86 -12.04
CA GLN A 319 11.51 -1.52 -11.87
C GLN A 319 12.26 -1.36 -10.55
N MET A 320 11.69 -1.85 -9.44
CA MET A 320 12.31 -1.83 -8.11
C MET A 320 13.68 -2.49 -8.12
N VAL A 321 13.79 -3.70 -8.68
CA VAL A 321 15.04 -4.45 -8.76
C VAL A 321 16.01 -3.78 -9.75
N GLY A 322 15.48 -3.27 -10.87
CA GLY A 322 16.25 -2.59 -11.91
C GLY A 322 16.93 -1.29 -11.46
N ARG A 323 16.56 -0.73 -10.29
CA ARG A 323 17.21 0.46 -9.72
C ARG A 323 18.61 0.19 -9.19
N PHE A 324 18.90 -1.04 -8.76
CA PHE A 324 20.19 -1.39 -8.17
C PHE A 324 21.20 -1.73 -9.26
N ARG A 325 21.94 -0.72 -9.75
CA ARG A 325 22.85 -0.86 -10.90
C ARG A 325 24.01 -1.82 -10.65
N ASN A 326 24.49 -1.90 -9.41
CA ASN A 326 25.53 -2.84 -8.98
C ASN A 326 24.98 -4.24 -8.64
N GLY A 327 23.67 -4.46 -8.82
CA GLY A 327 22.95 -5.69 -8.48
C GLY A 327 22.51 -5.75 -7.02
N VAL A 328 21.91 -6.89 -6.68
CA VAL A 328 21.30 -7.18 -5.38
C VAL A 328 21.83 -8.51 -4.85
N SER A 329 21.81 -8.70 -3.53
CA SER A 329 22.21 -9.95 -2.89
C SER A 329 21.07 -10.98 -2.94
N SER A 330 19.84 -10.54 -2.62
CA SER A 330 18.64 -11.36 -2.76
C SER A 330 17.40 -10.51 -3.04
N ILE A 331 16.35 -11.14 -3.56
CA ILE A 331 15.05 -10.53 -3.80
C ILE A 331 13.99 -11.41 -3.11
N THR A 332 13.16 -10.79 -2.28
CA THR A 332 12.07 -11.49 -1.58
C THR A 332 10.80 -10.68 -1.73
N HIS A 333 9.70 -11.33 -2.09
CA HIS A 333 8.36 -10.72 -2.07
C HIS A 333 7.52 -11.39 -1.00
N ILE A 334 7.24 -10.66 0.08
CA ILE A 334 6.37 -11.10 1.15
C ILE A 334 4.96 -10.59 0.85
N SER A 335 3.99 -11.51 0.77
CA SER A 335 2.61 -11.14 0.47
C SER A 335 1.61 -12.02 1.22
N ASN A 336 0.54 -11.37 1.67
CA ASN A 336 -0.74 -12.05 1.90
C ASN A 336 -1.62 -11.96 0.64
N VAL A 337 -2.66 -12.79 0.59
CA VAL A 337 -3.66 -12.84 -0.50
C VAL A 337 -5.06 -12.81 0.09
N LYS A 338 -6.04 -12.37 -0.71
CA LYS A 338 -7.41 -12.17 -0.25
C LYS A 338 -8.40 -12.64 -1.33
N GLU A 339 -8.99 -13.81 -1.10
CA GLU A 339 -10.04 -14.41 -1.94
C GLU A 339 -11.32 -13.54 -2.03
N GLY A 340 -11.44 -12.48 -1.22
CA GLY A 340 -12.52 -11.51 -1.32
C GLY A 340 -12.32 -10.43 -2.39
N ILE A 341 -11.18 -10.40 -3.08
CA ILE A 341 -10.92 -9.44 -4.15
C ILE A 341 -11.68 -9.90 -5.41
N PRO A 342 -12.49 -9.04 -6.07
CA PRO A 342 -13.18 -9.43 -7.29
C PRO A 342 -12.19 -9.81 -8.40
N GLN A 343 -12.32 -11.01 -8.95
CA GLN A 343 -11.60 -11.40 -10.16
C GLN A 343 -12.40 -11.01 -11.39
N ARG A 344 -11.74 -10.37 -12.36
CA ARG A 344 -12.35 -9.98 -13.64
C ARG A 344 -11.41 -10.27 -14.78
N THR A 345 -11.94 -10.85 -15.84
CA THR A 345 -11.24 -10.99 -17.11
C THR A 345 -11.05 -9.62 -17.77
N LYS A 346 -10.09 -9.52 -18.70
CA LYS A 346 -9.84 -8.28 -19.46
C LYS A 346 -11.09 -7.85 -20.23
N GLU A 347 -11.85 -8.81 -20.75
CA GLU A 347 -13.10 -8.60 -21.48
C GLU A 347 -14.19 -8.04 -20.58
N GLU A 348 -14.34 -8.56 -19.36
CA GLU A 348 -15.30 -8.04 -18.37
C GLU A 348 -14.97 -6.61 -17.94
N ILE A 349 -13.68 -6.30 -17.73
CA ILE A 349 -13.22 -4.94 -17.40
C ILE A 349 -13.53 -3.99 -18.55
N LYS A 350 -13.21 -4.37 -19.80
CA LYS A 350 -13.54 -3.58 -20.99
C LYS A 350 -15.06 -3.38 -21.13
N GLY A 351 -15.85 -4.43 -20.90
CA GLY A 351 -17.31 -4.37 -20.90
C GLY A 351 -17.85 -3.40 -19.86
N TYR A 352 -17.30 -3.42 -18.64
CA TYR A 352 -17.64 -2.46 -17.59
C TYR A 352 -17.33 -1.02 -18.00
N ILE A 353 -16.16 -0.74 -18.59
CA ILE A 353 -15.79 0.60 -19.05
C ILE A 353 -16.77 1.10 -20.12
N VAL A 354 -17.10 0.26 -21.10
CA VAL A 354 -18.06 0.59 -22.17
C VAL A 354 -19.43 0.92 -21.58
N CYS A 355 -19.95 0.07 -20.69
CA CYS A 355 -21.23 0.33 -20.03
C CYS A 355 -21.21 1.62 -19.19
N SER A 356 -20.13 1.84 -18.42
CA SER A 356 -19.94 3.03 -17.59
C SER A 356 -19.92 4.31 -18.42
N LYS A 357 -19.26 4.27 -19.59
CA LYS A 357 -19.23 5.35 -20.59
C LYS A 357 -20.62 5.67 -21.15
N GLU A 358 -21.41 4.66 -21.50
CA GLU A 358 -22.76 4.86 -22.02
C GLU A 358 -23.72 5.42 -20.95
N ILE A 359 -23.59 4.99 -19.70
CA ILE A 359 -24.31 5.57 -18.56
C ILE A 359 -23.94 7.05 -18.39
N TYR A 360 -22.65 7.38 -18.44
CA TYR A 360 -22.18 8.77 -18.36
C TYR A 360 -22.75 9.63 -19.48
N ARG A 361 -22.69 9.17 -20.73
CA ARG A 361 -23.27 9.87 -21.89
C ARG A 361 -24.77 10.11 -21.74
N THR A 362 -25.49 9.10 -21.25
CA THR A 362 -26.94 9.19 -21.02
C THR A 362 -27.27 10.24 -19.96
N MET A 363 -26.56 10.22 -18.83
CA MET A 363 -26.74 11.22 -17.76
C MET A 363 -26.35 12.63 -18.21
N LYS A 364 -25.28 12.76 -18.99
CA LYS A 364 -24.85 14.04 -19.58
C LYS A 364 -25.92 14.60 -20.52
N ASN A 365 -26.54 13.75 -21.36
CA ASN A 365 -27.65 14.17 -22.21
C ASN A 365 -28.86 14.66 -21.38
N PHE A 366 -29.21 13.98 -20.29
CA PHE A 366 -30.27 14.47 -19.40
C PHE A 366 -29.92 15.80 -18.74
N TYR A 367 -28.66 15.99 -18.32
CA TYR A 367 -28.17 17.27 -17.79
C TYR A 367 -28.27 18.39 -18.83
N ASP A 368 -27.80 18.16 -20.06
CA ASP A 368 -27.77 19.14 -21.15
C ASP A 368 -29.19 19.51 -21.61
N CYS A 369 -30.12 18.56 -21.62
CA CYS A 369 -31.52 18.74 -22.01
C CYS A 369 -32.45 19.23 -20.87
N ALA A 370 -31.97 19.33 -19.63
CA ALA A 370 -32.80 19.74 -18.50
C ALA A 370 -33.31 21.19 -18.68
N ALA A 371 -34.64 21.34 -18.65
CA ALA A 371 -35.32 22.61 -18.91
C ALA A 371 -35.27 23.59 -17.73
N ASP A 372 -35.20 23.08 -16.50
CA ASP A 372 -35.19 23.88 -15.28
C ASP A 372 -33.93 23.64 -14.44
N ARG A 373 -33.64 24.61 -13.56
CA ARG A 373 -32.44 24.61 -12.73
C ARG A 373 -32.43 23.45 -11.73
N ALA A 374 -33.55 23.10 -11.13
CA ALA A 374 -33.59 22.06 -10.10
C ALA A 374 -33.28 20.68 -10.69
N SER A 375 -33.86 20.36 -11.85
CA SER A 375 -33.53 19.15 -12.61
C SER A 375 -32.07 19.14 -13.04
N ARG A 376 -31.56 20.27 -13.54
CA ARG A 376 -30.15 20.39 -13.95
C ARG A 376 -29.18 20.17 -12.78
N ASP A 377 -29.48 20.72 -11.61
CA ASP A 377 -28.67 20.52 -10.41
C ASP A 377 -28.72 19.06 -9.91
N ALA A 378 -29.88 18.39 -10.02
CA ALA A 378 -30.01 16.97 -9.70
C ALA A 378 -29.20 16.07 -10.65
N TYR A 379 -29.26 16.32 -11.98
CA TYR A 379 -28.46 15.58 -12.95
C TYR A 379 -26.97 15.85 -12.80
N ARG A 380 -26.56 17.07 -12.45
CA ARG A 380 -25.14 17.38 -12.15
C ARG A 380 -24.63 16.53 -11.00
N ALA A 381 -25.36 16.47 -9.89
CA ALA A 381 -24.97 15.68 -8.73
C ALA A 381 -24.86 14.18 -9.07
N ALA A 382 -25.80 13.65 -9.88
CA ALA A 382 -25.71 12.28 -10.38
C ALA A 382 -24.48 12.07 -11.28
N LEU A 383 -24.23 12.98 -12.23
CA LEU A 383 -23.12 12.93 -13.16
C LEU A 383 -21.78 12.93 -12.43
N GLU A 384 -21.58 13.81 -11.45
CA GLU A 384 -20.36 13.93 -10.63
C GLU A 384 -20.07 12.66 -9.81
N SER A 385 -21.08 11.87 -9.48
CA SER A 385 -20.93 10.60 -8.74
C SER A 385 -20.52 9.41 -9.60
N LEU A 386 -20.56 9.52 -10.94
CA LEU A 386 -20.32 8.39 -11.82
C LEU A 386 -18.84 7.97 -11.84
N PRO A 387 -18.54 6.66 -11.78
CA PRO A 387 -17.16 6.16 -11.82
C PRO A 387 -16.38 6.59 -13.07
N PHE A 388 -17.06 6.76 -14.21
CA PHE A 388 -16.43 7.15 -15.48
C PHE A 388 -15.75 8.53 -15.43
N ASN A 389 -16.08 9.39 -14.46
CA ASN A 389 -15.40 10.68 -14.29
C ASN A 389 -13.89 10.56 -14.08
N LYS A 390 -13.43 9.45 -13.49
CA LYS A 390 -11.99 9.17 -13.31
C LYS A 390 -11.26 8.90 -14.62
N MET A 391 -11.99 8.59 -15.69
CA MET A 391 -11.48 8.24 -17.03
C MET A 391 -11.59 9.42 -18.01
N LEU A 392 -11.88 10.62 -17.51
CA LEU A 392 -11.99 11.84 -18.31
C LEU A 392 -10.83 12.79 -18.04
N ASP A 393 -10.44 13.54 -19.08
CA ASP A 393 -9.51 14.65 -18.95
C ASP A 393 -10.21 15.91 -18.39
N ARG A 394 -9.42 16.97 -18.17
CA ARG A 394 -9.91 18.27 -17.68
C ARG A 394 -10.97 18.93 -18.58
N ASN A 395 -11.03 18.53 -19.85
CA ASN A 395 -11.97 19.03 -20.85
C ASN A 395 -13.20 18.11 -21.00
N GLY A 396 -13.30 17.05 -20.18
CA GLY A 396 -14.39 16.07 -20.24
C GLY A 396 -14.32 15.13 -21.46
N ARG A 397 -13.15 15.00 -22.10
CA ARG A 397 -12.85 14.01 -23.14
C ARG A 397 -12.26 12.76 -22.51
N GLU A 398 -12.29 11.65 -23.24
CA GLU A 398 -11.72 10.38 -22.76
C GLU A 398 -10.21 10.50 -22.54
N ASN A 399 -9.75 10.17 -21.33
CA ASN A 399 -8.34 10.03 -21.03
C ASN A 399 -7.97 8.55 -21.16
N TRP A 400 -7.44 8.16 -22.32
CA TRP A 400 -7.06 6.78 -22.61
C TRP A 400 -6.04 6.20 -21.64
N PHE A 401 -5.15 7.03 -21.08
CA PHE A 401 -4.15 6.58 -20.10
C PHE A 401 -4.78 6.32 -18.73
N ALA A 402 -5.80 7.08 -18.35
CA ALA A 402 -6.59 6.80 -17.14
C ALA A 402 -7.49 5.55 -17.32
N ILE A 403 -7.96 5.29 -18.55
CA ILE A 403 -8.67 4.04 -18.88
C ILE A 403 -7.70 2.86 -18.79
N ASP A 404 -6.52 2.96 -19.39
CA ASP A 404 -5.48 1.93 -19.33
C ASP A 404 -5.02 1.68 -17.88
N ASN A 405 -4.93 2.75 -17.06
CA ASN A 405 -4.62 2.66 -15.64
C ASN A 405 -5.67 1.83 -14.90
N TYR A 406 -6.95 2.12 -15.12
CA TYR A 406 -8.02 1.35 -14.50
C TYR A 406 -8.01 -0.12 -14.93
N ILE A 407 -7.71 -0.40 -16.21
CA ILE A 407 -7.60 -1.77 -16.70
C ILE A 407 -6.46 -2.50 -15.99
N ASP A 408 -5.29 -1.85 -15.91
CA ASP A 408 -4.10 -2.39 -15.26
C ASP A 408 -4.32 -2.65 -13.76
N GLU A 409 -4.93 -1.70 -13.03
CA GLU A 409 -5.26 -1.87 -11.61
C GLU A 409 -6.25 -3.03 -11.36
N GLU A 410 -7.30 -3.14 -12.19
CA GLU A 410 -8.28 -4.21 -12.06
C GLU A 410 -7.72 -5.57 -12.45
N LEU A 411 -6.79 -5.65 -13.42
CA LEU A 411 -6.08 -6.87 -13.75
C LEU A 411 -5.10 -7.28 -12.65
N MET A 412 -4.39 -6.31 -12.05
CA MET A 412 -3.44 -6.57 -10.96
C MET A 412 -4.12 -7.20 -9.74
N LYS A 413 -5.36 -6.80 -9.45
CA LYS A 413 -6.17 -7.41 -8.38
C LYS A 413 -6.32 -8.92 -8.52
N ASN A 414 -6.37 -9.44 -9.74
CA ASN A 414 -6.48 -10.88 -9.98
C ASN A 414 -5.27 -11.64 -9.42
N TYR A 415 -4.07 -11.06 -9.47
CA TYR A 415 -2.85 -11.70 -8.98
C TYR A 415 -2.90 -11.96 -7.47
N TYR A 416 -3.61 -11.11 -6.71
CA TYR A 416 -3.65 -11.18 -5.25
C TYR A 416 -4.90 -11.87 -4.68
N TYR A 417 -5.68 -12.52 -5.55
CA TYR A 417 -6.85 -13.31 -5.14
C TYR A 417 -6.43 -14.51 -4.27
N ASP A 418 -5.49 -15.31 -4.77
CA ASP A 418 -4.96 -16.49 -4.10
C ASP A 418 -3.46 -16.68 -4.40
N LYS A 419 -2.81 -17.58 -3.67
CA LYS A 419 -1.36 -17.87 -3.81
C LYS A 419 -0.99 -18.33 -5.23
N GLY A 420 -1.80 -19.19 -5.84
CA GLY A 420 -1.61 -19.71 -7.18
C GLY A 420 -1.63 -18.60 -8.23
N SER A 421 -2.59 -17.68 -8.13
CA SER A 421 -2.68 -16.52 -9.03
C SER A 421 -1.42 -15.65 -9.02
N LEU A 422 -0.87 -15.35 -7.83
CA LEU A 422 0.36 -14.55 -7.73
C LEU A 422 1.58 -15.31 -8.26
N ASN A 423 1.65 -16.62 -8.00
CA ASN A 423 2.71 -17.47 -8.50
C ASN A 423 2.72 -17.55 -10.02
N GLU A 424 1.56 -17.78 -10.62
CA GLU A 424 1.40 -17.82 -12.06
C GLU A 424 1.82 -16.49 -12.71
N ALA A 425 1.52 -15.36 -12.06
CA ALA A 425 1.95 -14.05 -12.54
C ALA A 425 3.49 -13.91 -12.56
N TYR A 426 4.19 -14.39 -11.53
CA TYR A 426 5.66 -14.38 -11.51
C TYR A 426 6.29 -15.42 -12.44
N ASP A 427 5.71 -16.62 -12.56
CA ASP A 427 6.21 -17.68 -13.45
C ASP A 427 6.10 -17.28 -14.93
N ASN A 428 5.07 -16.51 -15.28
CA ASN A 428 4.89 -15.91 -16.59
C ASN A 428 5.67 -14.60 -16.80
N CYS A 429 6.26 -14.03 -15.74
CA CYS A 429 7.09 -12.83 -15.85
C CYS A 429 8.46 -13.17 -16.47
N TYR A 430 8.85 -12.40 -17.49
CA TYR A 430 10.09 -12.63 -18.22
C TYR A 430 11.37 -12.24 -17.45
N SER A 431 11.24 -11.55 -16.32
CA SER A 431 12.38 -11.00 -15.56
C SER A 431 12.79 -11.82 -14.34
N PHE A 432 12.00 -12.82 -13.95
CA PHE A 432 12.21 -13.54 -12.70
C PHE A 432 12.21 -15.06 -12.86
N ILE A 433 12.97 -15.74 -12.00
CA ILE A 433 12.82 -17.16 -11.68
C ILE A 433 12.28 -17.21 -10.25
N SER A 434 11.04 -17.67 -10.11
CA SER A 434 10.33 -17.65 -8.83
C SER A 434 10.61 -18.90 -8.02
N TYR A 435 10.90 -18.72 -6.73
CA TYR A 435 11.03 -19.79 -5.75
C TYR A 435 9.97 -19.62 -4.68
N GLN A 436 9.33 -20.72 -4.34
CA GLN A 436 8.23 -20.72 -3.40
C GLN A 436 8.74 -21.00 -1.99
N HIS A 437 8.44 -20.08 -1.09
CA HIS A 437 8.68 -20.24 0.33
C HIS A 437 7.44 -19.72 1.06
N GLY A 438 7.21 -20.15 2.29
CA GLY A 438 6.09 -19.60 3.03
C GLY A 438 5.71 -20.43 4.23
N PHE A 439 5.40 -19.73 5.31
CA PHE A 439 4.89 -20.32 6.52
C PHE A 439 3.55 -19.65 6.82
N TYR A 440 2.56 -20.50 7.11
CA TYR A 440 1.28 -20.06 7.62
C TYR A 440 1.33 -20.15 9.14
N TYR A 441 0.95 -19.05 9.77
CA TYR A 441 0.88 -18.95 11.21
C TYR A 441 -0.51 -19.34 11.68
N SER A 442 -0.62 -19.80 12.93
CA SER A 442 -1.92 -20.12 13.55
C SER A 442 -2.87 -18.92 13.48
N ILE A 443 -2.33 -17.70 13.47
CA ILE A 443 -3.11 -16.46 13.32
C ILE A 443 -2.43 -15.47 12.36
N GLY A 444 -3.26 -14.85 11.49
CA GLY A 444 -2.84 -13.89 10.47
C GLY A 444 -3.36 -12.45 10.61
N ASP A 445 -3.09 -11.66 9.58
CA ASP A 445 -3.44 -10.25 9.42
C ASP A 445 -4.96 -10.04 9.45
N PHE A 446 -5.74 -10.98 8.90
CA PHE A 446 -7.20 -10.94 8.89
C PHE A 446 -7.80 -10.99 10.31
N GLU A 447 -7.34 -11.92 11.14
CA GLU A 447 -7.70 -12.02 12.56
C GLU A 447 -7.33 -10.74 13.32
N ARG A 448 -6.12 -10.23 13.10
CA ARG A 448 -5.64 -8.99 13.73
C ARG A 448 -6.57 -7.82 13.41
N LEU A 449 -6.90 -7.62 12.13
CA LEU A 449 -7.79 -6.53 11.70
C LEU A 449 -9.21 -6.66 12.26
N LYS A 450 -9.75 -7.88 12.32
CA LYS A 450 -11.07 -8.11 12.94
C LYS A 450 -11.09 -7.68 14.39
N ARG A 451 -10.05 -8.00 15.16
CA ARG A 451 -9.93 -7.63 16.58
C ARG A 451 -9.81 -6.12 16.78
N GLU A 452 -9.04 -5.44 15.92
CA GLU A 452 -8.77 -4.00 16.03
C GLU A 452 -9.92 -3.12 15.54
N ASN A 453 -10.92 -3.71 14.90
CA ASN A 453 -12.06 -2.97 14.36
C ASN A 453 -12.83 -2.20 15.45
N LYS A 454 -12.76 -0.87 15.37
CA LYS A 454 -13.34 0.05 16.37
C LYS A 454 -14.87 0.08 16.36
N SER A 455 -15.53 -0.34 15.27
CA SER A 455 -16.99 -0.34 15.17
C SER A 455 -17.65 -1.55 15.84
N GLN A 456 -16.87 -2.57 16.23
CA GLN A 456 -17.41 -3.77 16.86
C GLN A 456 -17.81 -3.52 18.32
N SER A 457 -18.91 -4.17 18.73
CA SER A 457 -19.29 -4.22 20.13
C SER A 457 -18.24 -4.95 20.96
N ILE A 458 -18.11 -4.62 22.25
CA ILE A 458 -17.21 -5.33 23.18
C ILE A 458 -17.48 -6.85 23.15
N LYS A 459 -18.75 -7.25 22.99
CA LYS A 459 -19.14 -8.65 22.88
C LYS A 459 -18.56 -9.32 21.65
N ASP A 460 -18.61 -8.66 20.49
CA ASP A 460 -18.10 -9.24 19.25
C ASP A 460 -16.58 -9.28 19.23
N LYS A 461 -15.91 -8.28 19.82
CA LYS A 461 -14.46 -8.34 20.06
C LYS A 461 -14.08 -9.54 20.92
N ARG A 462 -14.82 -9.79 22.00
CA ARG A 462 -14.59 -10.96 22.87
C ARG A 462 -14.84 -12.29 22.18
N LYS A 463 -15.85 -12.39 21.31
CA LYS A 463 -16.04 -13.58 20.45
C LYS A 463 -14.82 -13.83 19.59
N GLU A 464 -14.31 -12.78 18.94
CA GLU A 464 -13.13 -12.88 18.08
C GLU A 464 -11.87 -13.25 18.87
N ILE A 465 -11.65 -12.68 20.06
CA ILE A 465 -10.53 -13.07 20.94
C ILE A 465 -10.63 -14.54 21.35
N VAL A 466 -11.82 -15.02 21.76
CA VAL A 466 -12.01 -16.45 22.11
C VAL A 466 -11.78 -17.36 20.92
N ARG A 467 -12.24 -16.97 19.72
CA ARG A 467 -11.95 -17.71 18.48
C ARG A 467 -10.44 -17.79 18.22
N GLN A 468 -9.71 -16.69 18.43
CA GLN A 468 -8.25 -16.65 18.27
C GLN A 468 -7.53 -17.49 19.31
N LEU A 469 -7.95 -17.48 20.58
CA LEU A 469 -7.39 -18.36 21.62
C LEU A 469 -7.58 -19.84 21.27
N GLU A 470 -8.74 -20.21 20.71
CA GLU A 470 -9.00 -21.57 20.23
C GLU A 470 -8.03 -21.97 19.10
N MET A 471 -7.75 -21.03 18.17
CA MET A 471 -6.81 -21.26 17.06
C MET A 471 -5.36 -21.40 17.55
N LEU A 472 -4.96 -20.69 18.60
CA LEU A 472 -3.62 -20.80 19.20
C LEU A 472 -3.41 -22.11 19.96
N GLY A 473 -4.49 -22.69 20.50
CA GLY A 473 -4.41 -23.85 21.38
C GLY A 473 -3.47 -23.62 22.57
N ASN A 474 -2.59 -24.59 22.83
CA ASN A 474 -1.70 -24.58 24.01
C ASN A 474 -0.47 -23.67 23.89
N CYS A 475 -0.28 -22.95 22.78
CA CYS A 475 0.91 -22.12 22.50
C CYS A 475 2.23 -22.89 22.68
N ALA A 476 2.74 -23.50 21.61
CA ALA A 476 3.98 -24.28 21.63
C ALA A 476 5.22 -23.45 21.30
N THR A 477 5.05 -22.27 20.69
CA THR A 477 6.14 -21.42 20.21
C THR A 477 6.19 -20.08 20.95
N GLU A 478 7.38 -19.46 21.00
CA GLU A 478 7.54 -18.11 21.57
C GLU A 478 6.64 -17.08 20.86
N MET A 479 6.44 -17.27 19.55
CA MET A 479 5.56 -16.44 18.72
C MET A 479 4.09 -16.52 19.14
N GLU A 480 3.58 -17.72 19.41
CA GLU A 480 2.21 -17.90 19.91
C GLU A 480 2.04 -17.28 21.30
N LEU A 481 3.08 -17.33 22.13
CA LEU A 481 3.10 -16.68 23.44
C LEU A 481 3.11 -15.14 23.31
N GLU A 482 3.89 -14.58 22.38
CA GLU A 482 3.89 -13.15 22.05
C GLU A 482 2.49 -12.71 21.60
N TYR A 483 1.87 -13.45 20.69
CA TYR A 483 0.50 -13.18 20.24
C TYR A 483 -0.53 -13.29 21.38
N LYS A 484 -0.40 -14.28 22.28
CA LYS A 484 -1.26 -14.38 23.46
C LYS A 484 -1.14 -13.15 24.37
N ARG A 485 0.06 -12.56 24.50
CA ARG A 485 0.24 -11.29 25.23
C ARG A 485 -0.52 -10.14 24.57
N ASP A 486 -0.55 -10.08 23.23
CA ASP A 486 -1.36 -9.09 22.51
C ASP A 486 -2.86 -9.25 22.79
N LEU A 487 -3.35 -10.50 22.88
CA LEU A 487 -4.74 -10.78 23.25
C LEU A 487 -5.04 -10.33 24.69
N ILE A 488 -4.09 -10.55 25.61
CA ILE A 488 -4.21 -10.09 27.01
C ILE A 488 -4.24 -8.56 27.08
N ALA A 489 -3.39 -7.88 26.30
CA ALA A 489 -3.38 -6.43 26.22
C ALA A 489 -4.69 -5.87 25.63
N ALA A 490 -5.33 -6.60 24.72
CA ALA A 490 -6.60 -6.23 24.11
C ALA A 490 -7.81 -6.40 25.07
N ASP A 491 -7.94 -7.54 25.75
CA ASP A 491 -8.98 -7.78 26.77
C ASP A 491 -8.54 -8.89 27.74
N SER A 492 -7.83 -8.50 28.80
CA SER A 492 -7.31 -9.45 29.81
C SER A 492 -8.40 -10.30 30.46
N PHE A 493 -9.60 -9.74 30.65
CA PHE A 493 -10.72 -10.45 31.28
C PHE A 493 -11.17 -11.65 30.47
N ILE A 494 -11.33 -11.52 29.15
CA ILE A 494 -11.83 -12.64 28.34
C ILE A 494 -10.77 -13.73 28.16
N VAL A 495 -9.49 -13.36 28.11
CA VAL A 495 -8.39 -14.33 28.05
C VAL A 495 -8.32 -15.13 29.36
N GLU A 496 -8.38 -14.46 30.51
CA GLU A 496 -8.43 -15.13 31.82
C GLU A 496 -9.65 -16.04 31.93
N ALA A 497 -10.81 -15.59 31.45
CA ALA A 497 -12.02 -16.39 31.43
C ALA A 497 -11.85 -17.66 30.57
N TYR A 498 -11.22 -17.56 29.41
CA TYR A 498 -10.97 -18.71 28.54
C TYR A 498 -10.05 -19.72 29.22
N ASP A 499 -8.92 -19.26 29.76
CA ASP A 499 -7.96 -20.11 30.47
C ASP A 499 -8.59 -20.75 31.73
N THR A 500 -9.55 -20.07 32.37
CA THR A 500 -10.24 -20.57 33.56
C THR A 500 -11.38 -21.53 33.20
N VAL A 501 -12.44 -21.07 32.51
CA VAL A 501 -13.70 -21.84 32.35
C VAL A 501 -13.87 -22.47 30.96
N GLY A 502 -13.02 -22.16 30.00
CA GLY A 502 -13.10 -22.68 28.64
C GLY A 502 -14.14 -21.98 27.76
N LYS A 503 -14.02 -22.21 26.44
CA LYS A 503 -14.86 -21.60 25.41
C LYS A 503 -16.33 -21.92 25.55
N GLU A 504 -16.68 -23.19 25.77
CA GLU A 504 -18.06 -23.66 25.78
C GLU A 504 -18.88 -22.94 26.85
N VAL A 505 -18.29 -22.75 28.04
CA VAL A 505 -18.92 -22.03 29.15
C VAL A 505 -19.11 -20.56 28.80
N ILE A 506 -18.11 -19.92 28.20
CA ILE A 506 -18.20 -18.51 27.78
C ILE A 506 -19.33 -18.30 26.76
N GLU A 507 -19.43 -19.20 25.77
CA GLU A 507 -20.45 -19.16 24.73
C GLU A 507 -21.86 -19.37 25.29
N GLN A 508 -22.04 -20.36 26.18
CA GLN A 508 -23.31 -20.60 26.89
C GLN A 508 -23.75 -19.39 27.70
N LEU A 509 -22.81 -18.70 28.34
CA LEU A 509 -23.05 -17.49 29.11
C LEU A 509 -23.20 -16.22 28.25
N LYS A 510 -23.18 -16.38 26.91
CA LYS A 510 -23.38 -15.34 25.90
C LYS A 510 -22.45 -14.14 26.09
N TYR A 511 -21.22 -14.38 26.56
CA TYR A 511 -20.19 -13.36 26.80
C TYR A 511 -20.58 -12.30 27.86
N SER A 512 -21.50 -12.64 28.78
CA SER A 512 -21.89 -11.75 29.87
C SER A 512 -20.79 -11.68 30.93
N LYS A 513 -20.18 -10.50 31.12
CA LYS A 513 -19.12 -10.28 32.12
C LYS A 513 -19.53 -10.81 33.50
N LYS A 514 -20.70 -10.39 34.01
CA LYS A 514 -21.24 -10.83 35.30
C LYS A 514 -21.30 -12.35 35.39
N LYS A 515 -21.96 -13.02 34.43
CA LYS A 515 -22.16 -14.48 34.49
C LYS A 515 -20.85 -15.26 34.38
N ILE A 516 -19.94 -14.80 33.52
CA ILE A 516 -18.62 -15.43 33.34
C ILE A 516 -17.79 -15.29 34.61
N THR A 517 -17.77 -14.11 35.23
CA THR A 517 -17.11 -13.92 36.53
C THR A 517 -17.69 -14.86 37.60
N GLU A 518 -19.01 -15.08 37.64
CA GLU A 518 -19.60 -16.07 38.56
C GLU A 518 -19.08 -17.49 38.31
N ALA A 519 -19.02 -17.92 37.05
CA ALA A 519 -18.52 -19.24 36.68
C ALA A 519 -17.02 -19.41 36.99
N MET A 520 -16.21 -18.37 36.75
CA MET A 520 -14.78 -18.37 37.11
C MET A 520 -14.59 -18.52 38.62
N ILE A 521 -15.34 -17.78 39.43
CA ILE A 521 -15.25 -17.86 40.89
C ILE A 521 -15.67 -19.27 41.38
N GLN A 522 -16.72 -19.85 40.80
CA GLN A 522 -17.15 -21.22 41.14
C GLN A 522 -16.08 -22.26 40.81
N LYS A 523 -15.47 -22.18 39.62
CA LYS A 523 -14.43 -23.13 39.23
C LYS A 523 -13.19 -22.99 40.11
N GLN A 524 -12.74 -21.76 40.37
CA GLN A 524 -11.65 -21.49 41.31
C GLN A 524 -11.94 -22.03 42.71
N TYR A 525 -13.16 -21.84 43.22
CA TYR A 525 -13.59 -22.42 44.51
C TYR A 525 -13.51 -23.95 44.53
N SER A 526 -13.94 -24.61 43.45
CA SER A 526 -13.90 -26.07 43.34
C SER A 526 -12.46 -26.64 43.27
N GLU A 527 -11.51 -25.85 42.76
CA GLU A 527 -10.12 -26.27 42.58
C GLU A 527 -9.21 -25.87 43.77
N LYS A 528 -9.41 -24.68 44.35
CA LYS A 528 -8.65 -24.14 45.50
C LYS A 528 -9.52 -23.14 46.30
N ALA A 529 -10.05 -23.56 47.44
CA ALA A 529 -10.83 -22.69 48.33
C ALA A 529 -9.93 -21.65 49.04
N THR A 530 -10.19 -20.37 48.82
CA THR A 530 -9.50 -19.22 49.44
C THR A 530 -10.35 -18.51 50.50
N GLY A 531 -11.65 -18.85 50.61
CA GLY A 531 -12.58 -18.36 51.64
C GLY A 531 -13.19 -16.98 51.37
N THR A 532 -12.88 -16.35 50.23
CA THR A 532 -13.35 -15.00 49.84
C THR A 532 -14.40 -15.02 48.72
N GLU A 533 -14.82 -16.20 48.27
CA GLU A 533 -15.60 -16.39 47.03
C GLU A 533 -17.04 -15.87 47.16
N VAL A 534 -17.64 -16.01 48.33
CA VAL A 534 -18.95 -15.42 48.64
C VAL A 534 -18.91 -13.90 48.51
N ILE A 535 -17.88 -13.26 49.06
CA ILE A 535 -17.68 -11.80 48.98
C ILE A 535 -17.53 -11.39 47.51
N ARG A 536 -16.69 -12.10 46.75
CA ARG A 536 -16.48 -11.83 45.31
C ARG A 536 -17.77 -11.97 44.49
N LEU A 537 -18.57 -13.01 44.72
CA LEU A 537 -19.85 -13.21 44.02
C LEU A 537 -20.89 -12.15 44.38
N ILE A 538 -20.94 -11.72 45.64
CA ILE A 538 -21.82 -10.64 46.09
C ILE A 538 -21.39 -9.33 45.41
N LYS A 539 -20.10 -8.98 45.45
CA LYS A 539 -19.58 -7.78 44.77
C LYS A 539 -19.80 -7.81 43.25
N ASN A 540 -19.71 -8.96 42.61
CA ASN A 540 -20.03 -9.12 41.19
C ASN A 540 -21.54 -9.02 40.88
N SER A 541 -22.41 -9.31 41.86
CA SER A 541 -23.86 -9.35 41.65
C SER A 541 -24.55 -8.00 41.76
N PHE A 542 -23.94 -7.07 42.50
CA PHE A 542 -24.48 -5.74 42.79
C PHE A 542 -23.54 -4.64 42.31
N THR A 543 -24.08 -3.49 41.94
CA THR A 543 -23.32 -2.38 41.35
C THR A 543 -23.47 -1.12 42.19
N VAL A 544 -22.36 -0.45 42.50
CA VAL A 544 -22.36 0.84 43.19
C VAL A 544 -23.12 1.89 42.35
N GLY A 545 -23.89 2.75 43.03
CA GLY A 545 -24.76 3.75 42.42
C GLY A 545 -26.13 3.24 41.97
N GLN A 546 -26.37 1.92 41.99
CA GLN A 546 -27.66 1.32 41.64
C GLN A 546 -28.56 1.13 42.86
N LYS A 547 -29.89 1.12 42.61
CA LYS A 547 -30.93 0.87 43.62
C LYS A 547 -31.48 -0.53 43.45
N TYR A 548 -31.43 -1.32 44.51
CA TYR A 548 -31.97 -2.68 44.52
C TYR A 548 -33.09 -2.84 45.53
N THR A 549 -34.15 -3.56 45.16
CA THR A 549 -35.25 -3.84 46.08
C THR A 549 -34.78 -4.78 47.20
N ARG A 550 -35.32 -4.61 48.40
CA ARG A 550 -34.98 -5.48 49.54
C ARG A 550 -35.26 -6.96 49.24
N LYS A 551 -36.31 -7.24 48.46
CA LYS A 551 -36.67 -8.59 48.03
C LYS A 551 -35.56 -9.18 47.15
N TYR A 552 -35.15 -8.47 46.10
CA TYR A 552 -34.11 -8.93 45.18
C TYR A 552 -32.79 -9.18 45.90
N ILE A 553 -32.35 -8.26 46.77
CA ILE A 553 -31.11 -8.42 47.55
C ILE A 553 -31.12 -9.74 48.35
N LYS A 554 -32.22 -9.99 49.07
CA LYS A 554 -32.35 -11.20 49.90
C LYS A 554 -32.33 -12.48 49.04
N GLU A 555 -33.02 -12.47 47.92
CA GLU A 555 -33.10 -13.62 47.00
C GLU A 555 -31.74 -13.88 46.34
N GLU A 556 -31.03 -12.84 45.90
CA GLU A 556 -29.74 -12.96 45.23
C GLU A 556 -28.62 -13.42 46.19
N ILE A 557 -28.55 -12.89 47.41
CA ILE A 557 -27.57 -13.36 48.40
C ILE A 557 -27.83 -14.83 48.75
N LYS A 558 -29.10 -15.23 48.91
CA LYS A 558 -29.46 -16.65 49.11
C LYS A 558 -29.03 -17.54 47.94
N ARG A 559 -29.23 -17.07 46.71
CA ARG A 559 -28.77 -17.77 45.50
C ARG A 559 -27.26 -17.99 45.54
N ILE A 560 -26.48 -16.97 45.89
CA ILE A 560 -25.00 -17.03 45.94
C ILE A 560 -24.51 -18.07 46.96
N TYR A 561 -25.07 -18.10 48.17
CA TYR A 561 -24.69 -19.11 49.17
C TYR A 561 -25.05 -20.53 48.73
N ALA A 562 -26.23 -20.71 48.13
CA ALA A 562 -26.65 -22.00 47.58
C ALA A 562 -25.73 -22.45 46.42
N LEU A 563 -25.30 -21.52 45.57
CA LEU A 563 -24.44 -21.76 44.41
C LEU A 563 -23.06 -22.32 44.79
N LEU A 564 -22.50 -21.88 45.93
CA LEU A 564 -21.23 -22.38 46.46
C LEU A 564 -21.39 -23.55 47.44
N ASN A 565 -22.63 -23.99 47.70
CA ASN A 565 -22.96 -24.98 48.73
C ASN A 565 -22.42 -24.62 50.14
N ILE A 566 -22.44 -23.33 50.48
CA ILE A 566 -21.96 -22.80 51.77
C ILE A 566 -23.16 -22.48 52.66
N HIS A 567 -23.12 -22.92 53.92
CA HIS A 567 -24.11 -22.50 54.90
C HIS A 567 -23.85 -21.06 55.36
N PRO A 568 -24.85 -20.15 55.25
CA PRO A 568 -24.70 -18.78 55.71
C PRO A 568 -24.42 -18.74 57.23
N PRO A 569 -23.46 -17.93 57.69
CA PRO A 569 -23.13 -17.83 59.11
C PRO A 569 -24.27 -17.21 59.94
N LYS A 570 -25.17 -16.45 59.28
CA LYS A 570 -26.33 -15.78 59.88
C LYS A 570 -27.52 -15.84 58.93
N ALA A 571 -28.72 -15.63 59.45
CA ALA A 571 -29.93 -15.57 58.66
C ALA A 571 -29.86 -14.45 57.61
N ILE A 572 -29.98 -14.80 56.32
CA ILE A 572 -29.90 -13.84 55.22
C ILE A 572 -31.15 -12.95 55.20
N THR A 573 -30.94 -11.65 55.38
CA THR A 573 -31.95 -10.60 55.24
C THR A 573 -31.51 -9.58 54.20
N SER A 574 -32.40 -8.66 53.82
CA SER A 574 -32.00 -7.58 52.91
C SER A 574 -30.94 -6.65 53.53
N LYS A 575 -30.77 -6.62 54.86
CA LYS A 575 -29.73 -5.84 55.55
C LYS A 575 -28.34 -6.49 55.44
N THR A 576 -28.25 -7.77 55.09
CA THR A 576 -26.98 -8.48 54.90
C THR A 576 -26.10 -7.84 53.82
N ILE A 577 -26.68 -7.06 52.89
CA ILE A 577 -25.90 -6.30 51.90
C ILE A 577 -25.00 -5.22 52.54
N SER A 578 -25.37 -4.72 53.73
CA SER A 578 -24.60 -3.70 54.46
C SER A 578 -23.28 -4.23 55.02
N ASP A 579 -23.10 -5.55 55.04
CA ASP A 579 -21.82 -6.18 55.41
C ASP A 579 -20.78 -6.06 54.27
N PHE A 580 -21.22 -5.73 53.04
CA PHE A 580 -20.38 -5.69 51.83
C PHE A 580 -20.35 -4.32 51.15
N PHE A 581 -21.37 -3.48 51.39
CA PHE A 581 -21.51 -2.16 50.78
C PHE A 581 -22.01 -1.14 51.79
N MET A 582 -21.56 0.11 51.68
CA MET A 582 -22.25 1.23 52.31
C MET A 582 -23.57 1.47 51.59
N VAL A 583 -24.68 1.56 52.34
CA VAL A 583 -26.02 1.67 51.74
C VAL A 583 -26.84 2.83 52.30
N SER A 584 -27.65 3.43 51.44
CA SER A 584 -28.69 4.40 51.83
C SER A 584 -30.09 3.85 51.56
N GLU A 585 -30.99 4.00 52.53
CA GLU A 585 -32.38 3.60 52.37
C GLU A 585 -33.11 4.54 51.41
N CYS A 586 -33.82 3.96 50.43
CA CYS A 586 -34.64 4.74 49.52
C CYS A 586 -35.94 4.01 49.16
N LYS A 587 -36.85 4.70 48.47
CA LYS A 587 -38.06 4.10 47.89
C LYS A 587 -38.07 4.33 46.38
N VAL A 588 -38.46 3.30 45.63
CA VAL A 588 -38.70 3.37 44.19
C VAL A 588 -40.09 2.84 43.93
N ARG A 589 -41.00 3.67 43.38
CA ARG A 589 -42.40 3.30 43.10
C ARG A 589 -43.13 2.64 44.28
N GLY A 590 -42.86 3.11 45.50
CA GLY A 590 -43.48 2.60 46.74
C GLY A 590 -42.76 1.41 47.39
N GLU A 591 -41.84 0.73 46.70
CA GLU A 591 -41.05 -0.37 47.26
C GLU A 591 -39.83 0.14 48.03
N ARG A 592 -39.49 -0.53 49.14
CA ARG A 592 -38.28 -0.23 49.92
C ARG A 592 -37.04 -0.82 49.23
N CYS A 593 -36.06 0.05 48.96
CA CYS A 593 -34.83 -0.27 48.26
C CYS A 593 -33.60 0.18 49.06
N TYR A 594 -32.44 -0.33 48.68
CA TYR A 594 -31.14 0.22 49.09
C TYR A 594 -30.42 0.78 47.87
N LEU A 595 -29.89 2.00 47.99
CA LEU A 595 -28.89 2.57 47.09
C LEU A 595 -27.51 2.15 47.60
N LEU A 596 -26.69 1.53 46.75
CA LEU A 596 -25.32 1.18 47.13
C LEU A 596 -24.39 2.37 46.86
N ILE A 597 -23.69 2.86 47.88
CA ILE A 597 -22.87 4.07 47.83
C ILE A 597 -21.41 3.74 47.48
N GLU A 598 -20.84 2.74 48.13
CA GLU A 598 -19.47 2.26 47.89
C GLU A 598 -19.31 0.83 48.41
N GLU A 599 -18.27 0.14 47.95
CA GLU A 599 -17.88 -1.18 48.46
C GLU A 599 -17.12 -1.04 49.78
N ILE A 600 -17.43 -1.91 50.74
CA ILE A 600 -16.64 -2.03 51.97
C ILE A 600 -15.45 -2.96 51.67
N LEU A 601 -14.25 -2.55 52.07
CA LEU A 601 -12.98 -3.25 51.82
C LEU A 601 -12.98 -4.65 52.44
#